data_AF-A0A2R7P9G2-F1
#
_entry.id   AF-A0A2R7P9G2-F1
#
_cell.length_a   1.000
_cell.length_b   1.000
_cell.length_c   1.000
_cell.angle_alpha   90.00
_cell.angle_beta   90.00
_cell.angle_gamma   90.00
#
_symmetry.space_group_name_H-M   'P 1'
#
loop_
_entity.id
_entity.type
_entity.pdbx_description
1 polymer ?
#
loop_
_entity_poly.entity_id
_entity_poly.type
_entity_poly.pdbx_seq_one_letter_code
_entity_poly.pdbx_strand_id
1 'polypeptide(L)'
;TIDREFLATSYTIAQEQGNDITILGEYFCKRSPHISALPTCAQFLKLEFLQKYPDIRFPEGIQPCEDGLFSHRLLALTQHIGENHQAIYHYRSHENQNHLKINESCESVLCQIPKWRIILEDFYDKYHLQKKKSFHLAHFIEHEPFGLRYLGMPLNMEQKSLLHGIIKSWMEPILLNLSKQEIKMLSKPFVYFVLSSSAVDFDRFFKRYQRRRRLTKRMYLFLIKFIFLKKTRRKLRIKVTEKMKK
;
A
#
# COMPACT_ATOMS: atom_id res chain seq x y z
N THR A 1 -12.13 3.97 18.74
CA THR A 1 -13.10 3.09 19.42
C THR A 1 -13.41 1.94 18.49
N ILE A 2 -13.46 0.71 18.96
CA ILE A 2 -13.86 -0.43 18.12
C ILE A 2 -15.35 -0.71 18.32
N ASP A 3 -15.98 -1.25 17.28
CA ASP A 3 -17.35 -1.75 17.40
C ASP A 3 -17.44 -2.91 18.39
N ARG A 4 -18.62 -3.11 19.01
CA ARG A 4 -18.85 -4.15 20.03
C ARG A 4 -18.58 -5.55 19.48
N GLU A 5 -18.89 -5.80 18.21
CA GLU A 5 -18.74 -7.11 17.58
C GLU A 5 -17.36 -7.29 16.94
N PHE A 6 -16.49 -6.27 16.98
CA PHE A 6 -15.20 -6.25 16.29
C PHE A 6 -14.32 -7.46 16.65
N LEU A 7 -14.16 -7.76 17.94
CA LEU A 7 -13.31 -8.86 18.39
C LEU A 7 -13.97 -10.22 18.14
N ALA A 8 -15.27 -10.35 18.45
CA ALA A 8 -16.00 -11.61 18.31
C ALA A 8 -16.03 -12.07 16.85
N THR A 9 -16.42 -11.19 15.92
CA THR A 9 -16.48 -11.51 14.48
C THR A 9 -15.10 -11.83 13.92
N SER A 10 -14.07 -11.06 14.30
CA SER A 10 -12.69 -11.28 13.84
C SER A 10 -12.12 -12.62 14.34
N TYR A 11 -12.40 -12.97 15.60
CA TYR A 11 -11.97 -14.24 16.18
C TYR A 11 -12.66 -15.43 15.52
N THR A 12 -13.99 -15.38 15.37
CA THR A 12 -14.76 -16.45 14.70
C THR A 12 -14.25 -16.70 13.29
N ILE A 13 -14.11 -15.64 12.48
CA ILE A 13 -13.58 -15.74 11.11
C ILE A 13 -12.16 -16.33 11.11
N ALA A 14 -11.29 -15.87 12.01
CA ALA A 14 -9.92 -16.36 12.11
C ALA A 14 -9.86 -17.86 12.44
N GLN A 15 -10.72 -18.33 13.35
CA GLN A 15 -10.79 -19.74 13.73
C GLN A 15 -11.36 -20.62 12.64
N GLU A 16 -12.52 -20.26 12.08
CA GLU A 16 -13.21 -21.06 11.06
C GLU A 16 -12.35 -21.25 9.80
N GLN A 17 -11.55 -20.25 9.45
CA GLN A 17 -10.71 -20.27 8.25
C GLN A 17 -9.26 -20.69 8.54
N GLY A 18 -8.88 -20.86 9.81
CA GLY A 18 -7.51 -21.20 10.20
C GLY A 18 -6.49 -20.11 9.81
N ASN A 19 -6.88 -18.84 9.91
CA ASN A 19 -6.05 -17.72 9.47
C ASN A 19 -4.88 -17.46 10.43
N ASP A 20 -3.68 -17.28 9.88
CA ASP A 20 -2.55 -16.68 10.60
C ASP A 20 -2.75 -15.16 10.75
N ILE A 21 -3.36 -14.54 9.74
CA ILE A 21 -3.66 -13.11 9.67
C ILE A 21 -5.08 -12.93 9.16
N THR A 22 -5.94 -12.25 9.92
CA THR A 22 -7.23 -11.76 9.42
C THR A 22 -7.15 -10.25 9.21
N ILE A 23 -7.43 -9.82 7.98
CA ILE A 23 -7.43 -8.41 7.58
C ILE A 23 -8.75 -7.79 8.00
N LEU A 24 -8.67 -6.65 8.70
CA LEU A 24 -9.82 -6.05 9.36
C LEU A 24 -10.30 -4.80 8.62
N GLY A 25 -11.56 -4.82 8.22
CA GLY A 25 -12.31 -3.67 7.73
C GLY A 25 -12.35 -3.57 6.21
N GLU A 26 -13.55 -3.27 5.70
CA GLU A 26 -13.87 -3.15 4.27
C GLU A 26 -12.87 -2.30 3.46
N TYR A 27 -12.33 -1.24 4.06
CA TYR A 27 -11.35 -0.38 3.38
C TYR A 27 -10.05 -1.13 3.04
N PHE A 28 -9.56 -1.98 3.95
CA PHE A 28 -8.33 -2.72 3.77
C PHE A 28 -8.56 -4.00 2.96
N CYS A 29 -9.67 -4.71 3.19
CA CYS A 29 -10.03 -5.90 2.42
C CYS A 29 -10.15 -5.61 0.90
N LYS A 30 -10.64 -4.41 0.50
CA LYS A 30 -10.69 -4.00 -0.92
C LYS A 30 -9.35 -3.96 -1.66
N ARG A 31 -8.24 -4.04 -0.95
CA ARG A 31 -6.88 -4.08 -1.51
C ARG A 31 -6.43 -5.50 -1.84
N SER A 32 -7.18 -6.52 -1.40
CA SER A 32 -6.95 -7.92 -1.72
C SER A 32 -7.05 -8.19 -3.24
N PRO A 33 -6.26 -9.13 -3.79
CA PRO A 33 -5.27 -9.98 -3.12
C PRO A 33 -3.87 -9.34 -2.98
N HIS A 34 -3.67 -8.08 -3.37
CA HIS A 34 -2.35 -7.45 -3.46
C HIS A 34 -2.05 -6.53 -2.28
N ILE A 35 -2.15 -7.08 -1.07
CA ILE A 35 -1.89 -6.36 0.17
C ILE A 35 -0.44 -6.53 0.54
N SER A 36 0.33 -5.45 0.45
CA SER A 36 1.77 -5.46 0.75
C SER A 36 2.12 -4.95 2.14
N ALA A 37 1.24 -4.18 2.77
CA ALA A 37 1.40 -3.60 4.11
C ALA A 37 0.03 -3.28 4.71
N LEU A 38 -0.06 -3.36 6.03
CA LEU A 38 -1.25 -3.07 6.82
C LEU A 38 -0.88 -2.22 8.04
N PRO A 39 -1.69 -1.21 8.39
CA PRO A 39 -1.55 -0.57 9.68
C PRO A 39 -1.97 -1.52 10.80
N THR A 40 -1.55 -1.24 12.04
CA THR A 40 -1.87 -2.09 13.21
C THR A 40 -3.37 -2.31 13.40
N CYS A 41 -4.20 -1.29 13.16
CA CYS A 41 -5.65 -1.38 13.31
C CYS A 41 -6.34 -2.29 12.27
N ALA A 42 -5.64 -2.69 11.21
CA ALA A 42 -6.17 -3.53 10.14
C ALA A 42 -5.79 -5.01 10.28
N GLN A 43 -5.20 -5.40 11.42
CA GLN A 43 -4.61 -6.72 11.62
C GLN A 43 -5.19 -7.43 12.83
N PHE A 44 -5.63 -8.68 12.65
CA PHE A 44 -5.88 -9.63 13.73
C PHE A 44 -4.93 -10.82 13.53
N LEU A 45 -4.05 -11.06 14.49
CA LEU A 45 -2.89 -11.95 14.32
C LEU A 45 -2.98 -13.17 15.25
N LYS A 46 -2.73 -14.36 14.71
CA LYS A 46 -2.64 -15.58 15.49
C LYS A 46 -1.35 -15.57 16.32
N LEU A 47 -1.45 -15.75 17.63
CA LEU A 47 -0.30 -15.68 18.54
C LEU A 47 0.77 -16.74 18.21
N GLU A 48 0.35 -17.98 17.94
CA GLU A 48 1.26 -19.08 17.56
C GLU A 48 2.09 -18.75 16.32
N PHE A 49 1.49 -18.06 15.35
CA PHE A 49 2.18 -17.61 14.14
C PHE A 49 3.27 -16.57 14.46
N LEU A 50 2.99 -15.63 15.37
CA LEU A 50 3.98 -14.65 15.83
C LEU A 50 5.12 -15.29 16.63
N GLN A 51 4.82 -16.34 17.40
CA GLN A 51 5.81 -17.09 18.17
C GLN A 51 6.73 -17.92 17.28
N LYS A 52 6.23 -18.39 16.11
CA LYS A 52 7.04 -19.08 15.10
C LYS A 52 8.12 -18.19 14.48
N TYR A 53 7.89 -16.87 14.43
CA TYR A 53 8.81 -15.89 13.84
C TYR A 53 9.15 -14.78 14.85
N PRO A 54 9.92 -15.11 15.91
CA PRO A 54 10.15 -14.21 17.04
C PRO A 54 11.02 -12.99 16.69
N ASP A 55 11.74 -13.04 15.59
CA ASP A 55 12.56 -11.96 15.03
C ASP A 55 11.75 -10.92 14.24
N ILE A 56 10.50 -11.24 13.86
CA ILE A 56 9.64 -10.29 13.17
C ILE A 56 8.95 -9.42 14.23
N ARG A 57 9.51 -8.23 14.45
CA ARG A 57 9.04 -7.20 15.39
C ARG A 57 8.98 -5.84 14.71
N PHE A 58 8.25 -4.89 15.31
CA PHE A 58 8.32 -3.49 14.87
C PHE A 58 9.79 -3.03 14.89
N PRO A 59 10.30 -2.47 13.79
CA PRO A 59 11.70 -2.06 13.74
C PRO A 59 11.91 -0.85 14.64
N GLU A 60 12.91 -0.93 15.52
CA GLU A 60 13.24 0.14 16.45
C GLU A 60 13.78 1.37 15.72
N GLY A 61 13.40 2.57 16.19
CA GLY A 61 13.88 3.84 15.64
C GLY A 61 13.40 4.15 14.22
N ILE A 62 12.40 3.43 13.70
CA ILE A 62 11.73 3.72 12.43
C ILE A 62 10.37 4.36 12.72
N GLN A 63 10.15 5.56 12.19
CA GLN A 63 8.85 6.21 12.13
C GLN A 63 8.89 7.32 11.06
N PRO A 64 8.02 7.29 10.03
CA PRO A 64 6.88 6.39 9.83
C PRO A 64 7.27 5.03 9.21
N CYS A 65 6.28 4.14 9.04
CA CYS A 65 6.33 2.84 8.32
C CYS A 65 6.74 1.63 9.18
N GLU A 66 6.87 1.77 10.49
CA GLU A 66 7.16 0.66 11.41
C GLU A 66 6.13 -0.47 11.32
N ASP A 67 4.85 -0.11 11.23
CA ASP A 67 3.73 -1.03 11.10
C ASP A 67 3.63 -1.63 9.70
N GLY A 68 3.90 -0.83 8.67
CA GLY A 68 4.03 -1.29 7.30
C GLY A 68 5.14 -2.33 7.13
N LEU A 69 6.32 -2.10 7.70
CA LEU A 69 7.44 -3.05 7.67
C LEU A 69 7.17 -4.32 8.47
N PHE A 70 6.53 -4.20 9.64
CA PHE A 70 6.13 -5.35 10.43
C PHE A 70 5.13 -6.24 9.68
N SER A 71 4.02 -5.65 9.22
CA SER A 71 2.97 -6.37 8.51
C SER A 71 3.43 -6.93 7.17
N HIS A 72 4.25 -6.20 6.41
CA HIS A 72 4.81 -6.67 5.14
C HIS A 72 5.55 -8.00 5.30
N ARG A 73 6.41 -8.08 6.32
CA ARG A 73 7.20 -9.28 6.63
C ARG A 73 6.31 -10.45 7.03
N LEU A 74 5.31 -10.23 7.88
CA LEU A 74 4.35 -11.28 8.25
C LEU A 74 3.53 -11.79 7.05
N LEU A 75 3.02 -10.88 6.22
CA LEU A 75 2.26 -11.22 5.00
C LEU A 75 3.11 -12.03 4.00
N ALA A 76 4.43 -11.83 3.97
CA ALA A 76 5.32 -12.59 3.12
C ALA A 76 5.51 -14.05 3.58
N LEU A 77 5.31 -14.33 4.88
CA LEU A 77 5.59 -15.63 5.53
C LEU A 77 4.40 -16.59 5.59
N THR A 78 3.19 -16.15 5.24
CA THR A 78 1.99 -16.99 5.29
C THR A 78 1.18 -16.92 4.00
N GLN A 79 0.36 -17.95 3.77
CA GLN A 79 -0.71 -17.98 2.78
C GLN A 79 -2.10 -18.06 3.44
N HIS A 80 -2.17 -18.24 4.75
CA HIS A 80 -3.41 -18.35 5.53
C HIS A 80 -3.86 -16.96 5.96
N ILE A 81 -4.36 -16.21 4.98
CA ILE A 81 -4.83 -14.84 5.15
C ILE A 81 -6.34 -14.82 4.88
N GLY A 82 -7.12 -14.34 5.84
CA GLY A 82 -8.56 -14.14 5.68
C GLY A 82 -8.97 -12.68 5.82
N GLU A 83 -10.25 -12.41 5.58
CA GLU A 83 -10.80 -11.07 5.50
C GLU A 83 -12.05 -10.93 6.36
N ASN A 84 -12.07 -9.91 7.24
CA ASN A 84 -13.26 -9.48 7.97
C ASN A 84 -13.70 -8.09 7.50
N HIS A 85 -14.62 -8.05 6.53
CA HIS A 85 -15.18 -6.81 5.99
C HIS A 85 -16.02 -6.02 7.02
N GLN A 86 -16.57 -6.72 8.02
CA GLN A 86 -17.48 -6.16 9.02
C GLN A 86 -16.76 -5.53 10.22
N ALA A 87 -15.44 -5.71 10.33
CA ALA A 87 -14.67 -5.10 11.40
C ALA A 87 -14.64 -3.57 11.27
N ILE A 88 -15.40 -2.89 12.13
CA ILE A 88 -15.46 -1.42 12.17
C ILE A 88 -14.52 -0.89 13.26
N TYR A 89 -13.47 -0.20 12.81
CA TYR A 89 -12.55 0.55 13.67
C TYR A 89 -12.82 2.05 13.53
N HIS A 90 -13.35 2.70 14.57
CA HIS A 90 -13.55 4.15 14.59
C HIS A 90 -12.24 4.84 14.95
N TYR A 91 -11.54 5.30 13.91
CA TYR A 91 -10.35 6.12 14.06
C TYR A 91 -10.68 7.43 14.80
N ARG A 92 -10.01 7.69 15.93
CA ARG A 92 -10.14 8.96 16.63
C ARG A 92 -9.11 9.93 16.04
N SER A 93 -9.58 11.03 15.48
CA SER A 93 -8.72 12.15 15.09
C SER A 93 -8.39 13.01 16.30
N HIS A 94 -7.13 13.39 16.44
CA HIS A 94 -6.67 14.36 17.45
C HIS A 94 -5.96 15.50 16.73
N GLU A 95 -6.06 16.73 17.27
CA GLU A 95 -5.53 17.94 16.60
C GLU A 95 -4.00 17.91 16.37
N ASN A 96 -3.26 17.10 17.13
CA ASN A 96 -1.80 16.95 17.05
C ASN A 96 -1.33 15.65 16.38
N GLN A 97 -2.09 15.08 15.44
CA GLN A 97 -1.70 13.81 14.82
C GLN A 97 -0.41 13.91 13.99
N ASN A 98 0.45 12.88 14.13
CA ASN A 98 1.77 12.81 13.48
C ASN A 98 1.75 13.02 11.96
N HIS A 99 0.64 12.72 11.26
CA HIS A 99 0.55 12.96 9.82
C HIS A 99 0.54 14.45 9.42
N LEU A 100 0.19 15.37 10.33
CA LEU A 100 0.33 16.81 10.10
C LEU A 100 1.80 17.25 10.31
N LYS A 101 2.48 16.71 11.33
CA LYS A 101 3.90 17.01 11.63
C LYS A 101 4.90 16.37 10.67
N ILE A 102 4.59 15.21 10.08
CA ILE A 102 5.46 14.55 9.09
C ILE A 102 5.66 15.41 7.83
N ASN A 103 4.68 16.23 7.47
CA ASN A 103 4.82 17.18 6.37
C ASN A 103 5.79 18.33 6.70
N GLU A 104 6.09 18.57 7.97
CA GLU A 104 7.07 19.54 8.44
C GLU A 104 8.49 18.94 8.49
N SER A 105 8.64 17.62 8.34
CA SER A 105 9.91 16.88 8.49
C SER A 105 10.19 15.91 7.34
N CYS A 106 9.98 16.33 6.09
CA CYS A 106 10.18 15.47 4.92
C CYS A 106 11.57 14.80 4.89
N GLU A 107 12.62 15.51 5.29
CA GLU A 107 14.00 15.01 5.29
C GLU A 107 14.19 13.82 6.22
N SER A 108 13.64 13.85 7.43
CA SER A 108 13.80 12.75 8.39
C SER A 108 13.15 11.46 7.89
N VAL A 109 12.08 11.56 7.12
CA VAL A 109 11.45 10.40 6.47
C VAL A 109 12.31 9.88 5.33
N LEU A 110 12.86 10.76 4.48
CA LEU A 110 13.72 10.35 3.37
C LEU A 110 14.97 9.62 3.85
N CYS A 111 15.57 10.07 4.96
CA CYS A 111 16.73 9.41 5.58
C CYS A 111 16.42 8.01 6.13
N GLN A 112 15.14 7.66 6.35
CA GLN A 112 14.74 6.35 6.85
C GLN A 112 14.46 5.33 5.75
N ILE A 113 14.10 5.75 4.53
CA ILE A 113 13.77 4.83 3.43
C ILE A 113 14.93 3.88 3.11
N PRO A 114 16.21 4.31 3.10
CA PRO A 114 17.34 3.37 2.98
C PRO A 114 17.40 2.32 4.11
N LYS A 115 17.01 2.68 5.35
CA LYS A 115 16.93 1.72 6.46
C LYS A 115 15.82 0.71 6.25
N TRP A 116 14.67 1.14 5.71
CA TRP A 116 13.58 0.23 5.33
C TRP A 116 14.05 -0.81 4.33
N ARG A 117 14.83 -0.37 3.33
CA ARG A 117 15.44 -1.26 2.34
C ARG A 117 16.32 -2.31 2.99
N ILE A 118 17.25 -1.92 3.87
CA ILE A 118 18.15 -2.85 4.58
C ILE A 118 17.34 -3.88 5.38
N ILE A 119 16.36 -3.43 6.18
CA ILE A 119 15.49 -4.31 6.98
C ILE A 119 14.79 -5.35 6.10
N LEU A 120 14.33 -4.96 4.91
CA LEU A 120 13.65 -5.87 3.99
C LEU A 120 14.63 -6.75 3.22
N GLU A 121 15.79 -6.25 2.81
CA GLU A 121 16.84 -7.07 2.17
C GLU A 121 17.29 -8.18 3.13
N ASP A 122 17.66 -7.85 4.37
CA ASP A 122 18.06 -8.82 5.39
C ASP A 122 16.96 -9.86 5.66
N PHE A 123 15.71 -9.43 5.71
CA PHE A 123 14.56 -10.32 5.89
C PHE A 123 14.36 -11.26 4.69
N TYR A 124 14.40 -10.72 3.46
CA TYR A 124 14.22 -11.53 2.25
C TYR A 124 15.37 -12.53 2.09
N ASP A 125 16.59 -12.14 2.45
CA ASP A 125 17.79 -12.99 2.49
C ASP A 125 17.63 -14.13 3.50
N LYS A 126 17.29 -13.80 4.74
CA LYS A 126 17.10 -14.78 5.82
C LYS A 126 16.05 -15.83 5.51
N TYR A 127 14.95 -15.45 4.88
CA TYR A 127 13.83 -16.35 4.56
C TYR A 127 13.81 -16.85 3.10
N HIS A 128 14.85 -16.55 2.32
CA HIS A 128 15.01 -16.95 0.91
C HIS A 128 13.80 -16.60 0.02
N LEU A 129 13.30 -15.38 0.15
CA LEU A 129 12.03 -14.93 -0.44
C LEU A 129 12.16 -14.20 -1.77
N GLN A 130 13.38 -13.88 -2.23
CA GLN A 130 13.65 -13.03 -3.40
C GLN A 130 12.87 -13.50 -4.63
N LYS A 131 13.01 -14.77 -5.02
CA LYS A 131 12.32 -15.27 -6.22
C LYS A 131 10.82 -15.44 -6.03
N LYS A 132 10.37 -15.88 -4.84
CA LYS A 132 8.97 -16.25 -4.58
C LYS A 132 8.07 -15.07 -4.22
N LYS A 133 8.65 -13.99 -3.67
CA LYS A 133 7.93 -12.85 -3.10
C LYS A 133 8.43 -11.51 -3.65
N SER A 134 9.14 -11.50 -4.78
CA SER A 134 9.55 -10.26 -5.46
C SER A 134 8.36 -9.37 -5.80
N PHE A 135 7.25 -9.95 -6.25
CA PHE A 135 6.05 -9.18 -6.56
C PHE A 135 5.42 -8.54 -5.31
N HIS A 136 5.43 -9.24 -4.17
CA HIS A 136 5.00 -8.69 -2.88
C HIS A 136 5.88 -7.50 -2.46
N LEU A 137 7.19 -7.60 -2.64
CA LEU A 137 8.14 -6.52 -2.37
C LEU A 137 7.93 -5.33 -3.31
N ALA A 138 7.73 -5.59 -4.60
CA ALA A 138 7.44 -4.54 -5.59
C ALA A 138 6.17 -3.76 -5.23
N HIS A 139 5.12 -4.46 -4.77
CA HIS A 139 3.90 -3.80 -4.30
C HIS A 139 4.09 -3.02 -2.99
N PHE A 140 5.02 -3.43 -2.11
CA PHE A 140 5.39 -2.64 -0.94
C PHE A 140 6.05 -1.32 -1.37
N ILE A 141 7.03 -1.40 -2.27
CA ILE A 141 7.75 -0.23 -2.80
C ILE A 141 6.79 0.71 -3.55
N GLU A 142 5.86 0.16 -4.33
CA GLU A 142 4.80 0.94 -4.96
C GLU A 142 3.93 1.66 -3.94
N HIS A 143 3.53 0.97 -2.86
CA HIS A 143 2.60 1.53 -1.89
C HIS A 143 3.25 2.57 -0.98
N GLU A 144 4.32 2.20 -0.29
CA GLU A 144 4.91 2.98 0.80
C GLU A 144 5.81 4.10 0.26
N PRO A 145 7.03 3.84 -0.28
CA PRO A 145 7.93 4.91 -0.68
C PRO A 145 7.45 5.64 -1.94
N PHE A 146 6.86 4.97 -2.93
CA PHE A 146 6.32 5.67 -4.11
C PHE A 146 4.97 6.34 -3.83
N GLY A 147 3.97 5.56 -3.45
CA GLY A 147 2.59 6.02 -3.29
C GLY A 147 2.42 7.03 -2.16
N LEU A 148 2.83 6.65 -0.95
CA LEU A 148 2.61 7.50 0.23
C LEU A 148 3.69 8.58 0.41
N ARG A 149 4.95 8.32 0.06
CA ARG A 149 6.03 9.31 0.21
C ARG A 149 6.22 10.17 -1.03
N TYR A 150 6.61 9.60 -2.17
CA TYR A 150 6.90 10.40 -3.37
C TYR A 150 5.68 11.18 -3.88
N LEU A 151 4.50 10.55 -3.95
CA LEU A 151 3.29 11.21 -4.43
C LEU A 151 2.51 11.95 -3.33
N GLY A 152 2.60 11.48 -2.08
CA GLY A 152 1.77 11.94 -0.98
C GLY A 152 2.36 13.09 -0.17
N MET A 153 3.69 13.22 -0.11
CA MET A 153 4.36 14.26 0.68
C MET A 153 4.66 15.51 -0.15
N PRO A 154 4.72 16.70 0.49
CA PRO A 154 5.05 17.96 -0.18
C PRO A 154 6.57 18.10 -0.43
N LEU A 155 7.15 17.18 -1.19
CA LEU A 155 8.59 17.17 -1.49
C LEU A 155 8.97 18.25 -2.51
N ASN A 156 10.11 18.90 -2.27
CA ASN A 156 10.75 19.78 -3.26
C ASN A 156 11.43 18.94 -4.37
N MET A 157 11.98 19.60 -5.40
CA MET A 157 12.55 18.89 -6.57
C MET A 157 13.84 18.11 -6.28
N GLU A 158 14.66 18.59 -5.34
CA GLU A 158 15.87 17.91 -4.91
C GLU A 158 15.53 16.63 -4.16
N GLN A 159 14.63 16.75 -3.17
CA GLN A 159 14.07 15.64 -2.40
C GLN A 159 13.41 14.59 -3.30
N LYS A 160 12.65 15.02 -4.32
CA LYS A 160 12.09 14.11 -5.32
C LYS A 160 13.16 13.39 -6.12
N SER A 161 14.22 14.08 -6.55
CA SER A 161 15.30 13.47 -7.31
C SER A 161 16.04 12.42 -6.47
N LEU A 162 16.31 12.73 -5.19
CA LEU A 162 16.87 11.78 -4.23
C LEU A 162 15.98 10.54 -4.08
N LEU A 163 14.69 10.74 -3.78
CA LEU A 163 13.76 9.64 -3.56
C LEU A 163 13.55 8.80 -4.84
N HIS A 164 13.54 9.44 -6.00
CA HIS A 164 13.48 8.76 -7.30
C HIS A 164 14.67 7.83 -7.50
N GLY A 165 15.89 8.30 -7.23
CA GLY A 165 17.10 7.47 -7.28
C GLY A 165 17.03 6.28 -6.32
N ILE A 166 16.63 6.52 -5.06
CA ILE A 166 16.50 5.46 -4.04
C ILE A 166 15.52 4.38 -4.50
N ILE A 167 14.29 4.76 -4.86
CA ILE A 167 13.25 3.80 -5.28
C ILE A 167 13.68 3.04 -6.53
N LYS A 168 14.26 3.73 -7.52
CA LYS A 168 14.70 3.09 -8.77
C LYS A 168 15.79 2.06 -8.51
N SER A 169 16.82 2.42 -7.74
CA SER A 169 17.91 1.50 -7.38
C SER A 169 17.43 0.29 -6.58
N TRP A 170 16.37 0.46 -5.78
CA TRP A 170 15.76 -0.64 -5.03
C TRP A 170 14.96 -1.58 -5.94
N MET A 171 14.28 -1.03 -6.95
CA MET A 171 13.47 -1.80 -7.90
C MET A 171 14.29 -2.57 -8.94
N GLU A 172 15.47 -2.09 -9.32
CA GLU A 172 16.32 -2.71 -10.37
C GLU A 172 16.53 -4.22 -10.18
N PRO A 173 17.05 -4.72 -9.05
CA PRO A 173 17.22 -6.17 -8.85
C PRO A 173 15.88 -6.92 -8.75
N ILE A 174 14.83 -6.27 -8.26
CA ILE A 174 13.49 -6.88 -8.11
C ILE A 174 12.86 -7.12 -9.48
N LEU A 175 13.00 -6.17 -10.41
CA LEU A 175 12.46 -6.28 -11.77
C LEU A 175 12.97 -7.51 -12.51
N LEU A 176 14.21 -7.93 -12.25
CA LEU A 176 14.80 -9.14 -12.86
C LEU A 176 14.08 -10.44 -12.45
N ASN A 177 13.43 -10.42 -11.29
CA ASN A 177 12.68 -11.57 -10.77
C ASN A 177 11.17 -11.50 -11.09
N LEU A 178 10.68 -10.42 -11.70
CA LEU A 178 9.26 -10.27 -12.04
C LEU A 178 8.96 -10.78 -13.46
N SER A 179 7.87 -11.51 -13.60
CA SER A 179 7.30 -11.84 -14.90
C SER A 179 6.67 -10.61 -15.58
N LYS A 180 6.50 -10.69 -16.91
CA LYS A 180 5.78 -9.65 -17.67
C LYS A 180 4.32 -9.46 -17.20
N GLN A 181 3.71 -10.49 -16.61
CA GLN A 181 2.35 -10.41 -16.07
C GLN A 181 2.33 -9.65 -14.74
N GLU A 182 3.26 -9.95 -13.83
CA GLU A 182 3.41 -9.23 -12.56
C GLU A 182 3.72 -7.73 -12.78
N ILE A 183 4.59 -7.40 -13.73
CA ILE A 183 4.86 -5.99 -14.08
C ILE A 183 3.59 -5.27 -14.55
N LYS A 184 2.69 -5.96 -15.27
CA LYS A 184 1.40 -5.37 -15.71
C LYS A 184 0.40 -5.17 -14.57
N MET A 185 0.59 -5.85 -13.45
CA MET A 185 -0.28 -5.73 -12.27
C MET A 185 0.10 -4.53 -11.40
N LEU A 186 1.35 -4.08 -11.47
CA LEU A 186 1.78 -2.79 -10.91
C LEU A 186 1.06 -1.62 -11.62
N SER A 187 0.89 -0.49 -10.94
CA SER A 187 0.22 0.66 -11.54
C SER A 187 1.06 1.25 -12.68
N LYS A 188 0.35 1.73 -13.71
CA LYS A 188 0.98 2.42 -14.85
C LYS A 188 1.88 3.60 -14.42
N PRO A 189 1.50 4.45 -13.45
CA PRO A 189 2.41 5.47 -12.92
C PRO A 189 3.68 4.89 -12.33
N PHE A 190 3.59 3.84 -11.51
CA PHE A 190 4.77 3.26 -10.88
C PHE A 190 5.72 2.61 -11.90
N VAL A 191 5.19 1.87 -12.87
CA VAL A 191 6.02 1.30 -13.95
C VAL A 191 6.71 2.41 -14.75
N TYR A 192 6.02 3.51 -15.07
CA TYR A 192 6.66 4.64 -15.73
C TYR A 192 7.72 5.30 -14.84
N PHE A 193 7.45 5.42 -13.53
CA PHE A 193 8.38 6.00 -12.56
C PHE A 193 9.72 5.27 -12.58
N VAL A 194 9.71 3.93 -12.46
CA VAL A 194 10.93 3.12 -12.43
C VAL A 194 11.70 3.20 -13.74
N LEU A 195 11.00 3.26 -14.88
CA LEU A 195 11.62 3.37 -16.21
C LEU A 195 12.07 4.79 -16.58
N SER A 196 11.58 5.81 -15.89
CA SER A 196 11.90 7.20 -16.21
C SER A 196 13.38 7.51 -15.96
N SER A 197 13.89 8.47 -16.72
CA SER A 197 15.28 8.93 -16.61
C SER A 197 15.50 9.82 -15.38
N SER A 198 14.46 10.53 -14.92
CA SER A 198 14.55 11.47 -13.81
C SER A 198 13.18 11.73 -13.17
N ALA A 199 13.19 12.24 -11.94
CA ALA A 199 12.00 12.74 -11.24
C ALA A 199 11.22 13.79 -12.06
N VAL A 200 11.92 14.68 -12.79
CA VAL A 200 11.30 15.70 -13.65
C VAL A 200 10.52 15.08 -14.81
N ASP A 201 11.09 14.07 -15.47
CA ASP A 201 10.42 13.36 -16.56
C ASP A 201 9.16 12.65 -16.05
N PHE A 202 9.28 11.92 -14.94
CA PHE A 202 8.13 11.30 -14.29
C PHE A 202 7.05 12.32 -13.92
N ASP A 203 7.39 13.42 -13.25
CA ASP A 203 6.42 14.42 -12.80
C ASP A 203 5.66 15.05 -13.98
N ARG A 204 6.35 15.28 -15.11
CA ARG A 204 5.73 15.76 -16.35
C ARG A 204 4.74 14.73 -16.90
N PHE A 205 5.13 13.46 -16.96
CA PHE A 205 4.25 12.37 -17.35
C PHE A 205 3.03 12.28 -16.40
N PHE A 206 3.26 12.32 -15.09
CA PHE A 206 2.24 12.11 -14.08
C PHE A 206 1.19 13.23 -14.09
N LYS A 207 1.62 14.50 -14.24
CA LYS A 207 0.71 15.64 -14.45
C LYS A 207 -0.20 15.44 -15.66
N ARG A 208 0.35 15.00 -16.80
CA ARG A 208 -0.43 14.70 -18.01
C ARG A 208 -1.38 13.52 -17.80
N TYR A 209 -0.90 12.46 -17.14
CA TYR A 209 -1.68 11.27 -16.81
C TYR A 209 -2.90 11.65 -15.94
N GLN A 210 -2.69 12.42 -14.87
CA GLN A 210 -3.76 12.91 -14.01
C GLN A 210 -4.76 13.78 -14.77
N ARG A 211 -4.29 14.71 -15.62
CA ARG A 211 -5.17 15.56 -16.44
C ARG A 211 -6.05 14.71 -17.37
N ARG A 212 -5.46 13.75 -18.08
CA ARG A 212 -6.20 12.81 -18.95
C ARG A 212 -7.25 12.05 -18.16
N ARG A 213 -6.90 11.49 -17.00
CA ARG A 213 -7.85 10.77 -16.14
C ARG A 213 -9.00 11.64 -15.65
N ARG A 214 -8.74 12.90 -15.27
CA ARG A 214 -9.78 13.86 -14.88
C ARG A 214 -10.73 14.15 -16.05
N LEU A 215 -10.19 14.35 -17.26
CA LEU A 215 -10.99 14.55 -18.47
C LEU A 215 -11.84 13.33 -18.80
N THR A 216 -11.24 12.14 -18.83
CA THR A 216 -11.94 10.87 -19.07
C THR A 216 -13.04 10.66 -18.03
N LYS A 217 -12.79 10.91 -16.74
CA LYS A 217 -13.82 10.85 -15.70
C LYS A 217 -14.97 11.83 -15.97
N ARG A 218 -14.66 13.09 -16.33
CA ARG A 218 -15.68 14.08 -16.68
C ARG A 218 -16.52 13.63 -17.88
N MET A 219 -15.89 13.08 -18.92
CA MET A 219 -16.58 12.55 -20.09
C MET A 219 -17.50 11.38 -19.73
N TYR A 220 -17.03 10.38 -18.98
CA TYR A 220 -17.89 9.28 -18.54
C TYR A 220 -19.08 9.75 -17.71
N LEU A 221 -18.84 10.68 -16.77
CA LEU A 221 -19.93 11.25 -15.95
C LEU A 221 -20.92 12.07 -16.78
N PHE A 222 -20.46 12.73 -17.85
CA PHE A 222 -21.31 13.42 -18.81
C PHE A 222 -22.17 12.41 -19.59
N LEU A 223 -21.57 11.35 -20.15
CA LEU A 223 -22.29 10.31 -20.89
C LEU A 223 -23.34 9.58 -20.03
N ILE A 224 -23.04 9.36 -18.75
CA ILE A 224 -23.99 8.74 -17.80
C ILE A 224 -25.27 9.58 -17.63
N LYS A 225 -25.26 10.89 -17.89
CA LYS A 225 -26.46 11.74 -17.79
C LYS A 225 -27.56 11.32 -18.77
N PHE A 226 -27.19 10.76 -19.92
CA PHE A 226 -28.12 10.31 -20.96
C PHE A 226 -28.78 8.95 -20.65
N ILE A 227 -28.46 8.33 -19.52
CA ILE A 227 -29.10 7.09 -19.07
C ILE A 227 -30.40 7.44 -18.36
N PHE A 228 -31.53 7.05 -18.97
CA PHE A 228 -32.88 7.33 -18.48
C PHE A 228 -33.21 6.60 -17.17
N LEU A 229 -32.73 5.37 -16.98
CA LEU A 229 -32.98 4.57 -15.78
C LEU A 229 -32.19 5.09 -14.57
N LYS A 230 -32.87 5.76 -13.63
CA LYS A 230 -32.29 6.39 -12.43
C LYS A 230 -31.42 5.43 -11.59
N LYS A 231 -31.88 4.18 -11.37
CA LYS A 231 -31.14 3.16 -10.60
C LYS A 231 -29.82 2.78 -11.30
N THR A 232 -29.87 2.53 -12.61
CA THR A 232 -28.70 2.19 -13.44
C THR A 232 -27.69 3.35 -13.49
N ARG A 233 -28.19 4.57 -13.69
CA ARG A 233 -27.39 5.80 -13.67
C ARG A 233 -26.62 5.97 -12.35
N ARG A 234 -27.29 5.74 -11.20
CA ARG A 234 -26.66 5.82 -9.87
C ARG A 234 -25.56 4.77 -9.70
N LYS A 235 -25.82 3.51 -10.07
CA LYS A 235 -24.83 2.41 -10.00
C LYS A 235 -23.59 2.71 -10.86
N LEU A 236 -23.79 3.17 -12.09
CA LEU A 236 -22.69 3.51 -12.99
C LEU A 236 -21.87 4.70 -12.50
N ARG A 237 -22.50 5.72 -11.92
CA ARG A 237 -21.80 6.88 -11.33
C ARG A 237 -20.89 6.46 -10.17
N ILE A 238 -21.35 5.56 -9.30
CA ILE A 238 -20.54 4.99 -8.21
C ILE A 238 -19.36 4.22 -8.82
N LYS A 239 -19.62 3.30 -9.75
CA LYS A 239 -18.59 2.48 -10.42
C LYS A 239 -17.52 3.31 -11.11
N VAL A 240 -17.89 4.37 -11.84
CA VAL A 240 -16.93 5.29 -12.49
C VAL A 240 -16.13 6.07 -11.44
N THR A 241 -16.78 6.49 -10.35
CA THR A 241 -16.10 7.22 -9.28
C THR A 241 -15.07 6.35 -8.57
N GLU A 242 -15.41 5.09 -8.28
CA GLU A 242 -14.53 4.11 -7.65
C GLU A 242 -13.37 3.69 -8.57
N LYS A 243 -13.66 3.37 -9.84
CA LYS A 243 -12.63 3.01 -10.84
C LYS A 243 -11.60 4.13 -11.04
N MET A 244 -12.02 5.38 -10.88
CA MET A 244 -11.16 6.55 -11.10
C MET A 244 -10.45 7.05 -9.83
N LYS A 245 -10.63 6.39 -8.67
CA LYS A 245 -9.90 6.66 -7.42
C LYS A 245 -8.59 5.87 -7.29
N LYS A 246 -8.51 4.67 -7.88
CA LYS A 246 -7.27 3.86 -8.02
C LYS A 246 -6.37 4.47 -9.08
#